data_AF-A0A8T9MYT5-F1
#
_entry.id   AF-A0A8T9MYT5-F1
#
_cell.length_a   1.000
_cell.length_b   1.000
_cell.length_c   1.000
_cell.angle_alpha   90.00
_cell.angle_beta   90.00
_cell.angle_gamma   90.00
#
_symmetry.space_group_name_H-M   'P 1'
#
loop_
_entity.id
_entity.type
_entity.pdbx_description
1 polymer ?
#
loop_
_entity_poly.entity_id
_entity_poly.type
_entity_poly.pdbx_seq_one_letter_code
_entity_poly.pdbx_strand_id
1 'polypeptide(L)'
;MSFDAYAASGGAVVGLHQWGNNFNPQIWRYFDLNDRPQRISFGFISADGADKVRFRLMLGGSDAGDFDICIGNVKFEQGNLATDWTPAPEDGDAATAAVSAELTAYKRSQAATDAVQTAELTTAKSQIGQQSAALEQMRTTKADKSEVSAQMQTTLQAAARDAQSKADAAKTAAERTAQTKAAEAQAAAERAAQAKADAAKQAAIAAASGDAATKANAAKAQAIADAAAKDAVIKREAAADAQSKAEAAKNAAIGEAQRLNTAAAARINELQNTVANNREAAARETRELTARIDRTAAELYARDNLLAADIWEAGNINGAGVDVDGYPHFWRIRSDAVVAINGGKHYTLTLAGGEYSLQWSWYGADGRLIRPDWVTNISTDNRQAPAEAQTLRLSIRNSMGRNYQIADAKVHLRHNHAADTAAVSAAITAEREARTAADTAQTAEITAAKSQIGSNKTAIDGIRSTKADKTEVAALARTSLASEWRSYTDTAKSQAVQTAAADAQNKAAAAQRAAEQAAERLATAKANAAQAAATAAASGDAQRKADAAKAAAVTDAAAKDAAVKREAATDAQAKADAAKTAAITEANRLNTATNARVNTLEQTVSTQHGATAGKFGELKCQTGRGYQPD
;
A
#
# COMPACT_ATOMS: atom_id res chain seq x y z
N MET A 1 88.15 -70.00 12.05
CA MET A 1 88.27 -68.55 11.83
C MET A 1 88.89 -68.32 10.47
N SER A 2 88.44 -67.30 9.75
CA SER A 2 88.99 -66.88 8.46
C SER A 2 89.10 -65.34 8.42
N PHE A 3 90.09 -64.81 7.71
CA PHE A 3 90.35 -63.37 7.54
C PHE A 3 91.28 -63.12 6.35
N ASP A 4 91.36 -61.88 5.89
CA ASP A 4 92.29 -61.47 4.83
C ASP A 4 93.37 -60.59 5.45
N ALA A 5 94.65 -60.84 5.15
CA ALA A 5 95.75 -60.03 5.66
C ALA A 5 96.88 -59.82 4.65
N TYR A 6 97.62 -58.73 4.81
CA TYR A 6 98.86 -58.43 4.09
C TYR A 6 99.76 -57.50 4.93
N ALA A 7 101.04 -57.49 4.62
CA ALA A 7 102.04 -56.64 5.28
C ALA A 7 103.16 -56.28 4.29
N ALA A 8 103.69 -55.06 4.36
CA ALA A 8 104.76 -54.61 3.48
C ALA A 8 106.07 -55.40 3.67
N SER A 9 106.30 -55.93 4.89
CA SER A 9 107.43 -56.78 5.23
C SER A 9 107.18 -57.56 6.53
N GLY A 10 107.65 -58.81 6.60
CA GLY A 10 107.59 -59.65 7.80
C GLY A 10 106.34 -60.53 7.90
N GLY A 11 106.38 -61.53 8.79
CA GLY A 11 105.24 -62.40 9.10
C GLY A 11 104.36 -61.82 10.21
N ALA A 12 103.09 -62.19 10.22
CA ALA A 12 102.14 -61.83 11.27
C ALA A 12 101.95 -62.97 12.28
N VAL A 13 101.89 -62.62 13.56
CA VAL A 13 101.40 -63.50 14.62
C VAL A 13 99.96 -63.11 15.00
N VAL A 14 99.09 -64.11 15.04
CA VAL A 14 97.68 -63.97 15.39
C VAL A 14 97.37 -64.87 16.59
N GLY A 15 96.82 -64.29 17.65
CA GLY A 15 96.45 -64.99 18.87
C GLY A 15 94.95 -64.91 19.14
N LEU A 16 94.31 -66.05 19.37
CA LEU A 16 92.98 -66.10 19.99
C LEU A 16 93.12 -66.34 21.49
N HIS A 17 92.85 -65.30 22.27
CA HIS A 17 92.81 -65.34 23.74
C HIS A 17 91.39 -65.68 24.19
N GLN A 18 91.23 -66.82 24.87
CA GLN A 18 89.93 -67.26 25.40
C GLN A 18 89.76 -66.77 26.85
N TRP A 19 89.05 -65.65 27.06
CA TRP A 19 89.03 -64.98 28.37
C TRP A 19 88.10 -65.68 29.37
N GLY A 20 88.62 -66.03 30.54
CA GLY A 20 87.90 -66.65 31.66
C GLY A 20 88.71 -66.61 32.97
N ASN A 21 88.31 -67.42 33.96
CA ASN A 21 88.91 -67.44 35.30
C ASN A 21 90.14 -68.35 35.41
N ASN A 22 90.11 -69.55 34.81
CA ASN A 22 91.24 -70.49 34.89
C ASN A 22 92.14 -70.41 33.65
N PHE A 23 93.30 -69.76 33.83
CA PHE A 23 94.46 -69.70 32.94
C PHE A 23 94.17 -69.49 31.44
N ASN A 24 94.16 -68.20 31.04
CA ASN A 24 94.37 -67.65 29.69
C ASN A 24 94.91 -68.66 28.63
N PRO A 25 94.04 -69.40 27.92
CA PRO A 25 94.43 -70.25 26.81
C PRO A 25 94.58 -69.38 25.57
N GLN A 26 95.80 -69.31 25.03
CA GLN A 26 96.11 -68.54 23.83
C GLN A 26 96.43 -69.47 22.67
N ILE A 27 95.60 -69.44 21.64
CA ILE A 27 95.84 -70.18 20.40
C ILE A 27 96.58 -69.25 19.45
N TRP A 28 97.90 -69.32 19.50
CA TRP A 28 98.80 -68.58 18.63
C TRP A 28 98.99 -69.29 17.28
N ARG A 29 99.05 -68.50 16.21
CA ARG A 29 99.36 -68.91 14.84
C ARG A 29 100.28 -67.88 14.21
N TYR A 30 101.24 -68.34 13.42
CA TYR A 30 102.20 -67.52 12.69
C TYR A 30 101.93 -67.70 11.20
N PHE A 31 101.98 -66.62 10.43
CA PHE A 31 101.67 -66.60 9.01
C PHE A 31 102.67 -65.71 8.27
N ASP A 32 103.33 -66.27 7.25
CA ASP A 32 104.19 -65.51 6.36
C ASP A 32 103.32 -64.62 5.44
N LEU A 33 103.41 -63.31 5.66
CA LEU A 33 102.70 -62.31 4.86
C LEU A 33 103.60 -61.75 3.75
N ASN A 34 102.97 -61.25 2.69
CA ASN A 34 103.59 -60.41 1.67
C ASN A 34 102.72 -59.18 1.37
N ASP A 35 103.12 -58.42 0.35
CA ASP A 35 102.53 -57.14 -0.08
C ASP A 35 101.12 -57.26 -0.68
N ARG A 36 100.53 -58.47 -0.72
CA ARG A 36 99.24 -58.76 -1.37
C ARG A 36 98.28 -59.45 -0.40
N PRO A 37 96.98 -59.11 -0.42
CA PRO A 37 95.96 -59.77 0.40
C PRO A 37 95.97 -61.31 0.26
N GLN A 38 96.25 -61.99 1.37
CA GLN A 38 96.20 -63.44 1.50
C GLN A 38 94.98 -63.83 2.34
N ARG A 39 94.14 -64.74 1.81
CA ARG A 39 93.04 -65.38 2.57
C ARG A 39 93.65 -66.39 3.55
N ILE A 40 93.59 -66.09 4.84
CA ILE A 40 94.09 -66.94 5.91
C ILE A 40 92.91 -67.60 6.63
N SER A 41 93.05 -68.86 6.98
CA SER A 41 92.09 -69.54 7.85
C SER A 41 92.77 -70.57 8.75
N PHE A 42 92.19 -70.79 9.92
CA PHE A 42 92.59 -71.88 10.81
C PHE A 42 91.40 -72.38 11.64
N GLY A 43 91.41 -73.70 11.87
CA GLY A 43 90.57 -74.34 12.87
C GLY A 43 91.12 -74.11 14.28
N PHE A 44 90.21 -73.94 15.23
CA PHE A 44 90.52 -73.94 16.66
C PHE A 44 89.36 -74.57 17.43
N ILE A 45 89.64 -75.10 18.62
CA ILE A 45 88.64 -75.63 19.54
C ILE A 45 88.57 -74.66 20.74
N SER A 46 87.35 -74.34 21.20
CA SER A 46 87.17 -73.58 22.44
C SER A 46 87.55 -74.48 23.62
N ALA A 47 88.23 -73.95 24.62
CA ALA A 47 88.50 -74.69 25.85
C ALA A 47 87.18 -74.96 26.59
N ASP A 48 86.91 -76.22 26.92
CA ASP A 48 85.67 -76.68 27.56
C ASP A 48 85.60 -76.26 29.04
N GLY A 49 85.38 -74.97 29.27
CA GLY A 49 85.18 -74.38 30.58
C GLY A 49 84.00 -73.42 30.58
N ALA A 50 83.06 -73.62 31.50
CA ALA A 50 81.89 -72.75 31.69
C ALA A 50 82.24 -71.32 32.18
N ASP A 51 83.54 -71.02 32.35
CA ASP A 51 84.10 -69.73 32.73
C ASP A 51 84.54 -68.87 31.54
N LYS A 52 84.46 -69.37 30.31
CA LYS A 52 84.92 -68.66 29.09
C LYS A 52 83.83 -67.74 28.54
N VAL A 53 84.05 -66.42 28.60
CA VAL A 53 83.01 -65.41 28.34
C VAL A 53 83.22 -64.56 27.09
N ARG A 54 84.40 -64.60 26.46
CA ARG A 54 84.69 -63.94 25.17
C ARG A 54 86.03 -64.39 24.58
N PHE A 55 86.13 -64.32 23.26
CA PHE A 55 87.42 -64.31 22.57
C PHE A 55 87.95 -62.87 22.47
N ARG A 56 89.27 -62.68 22.54
CA ARG A 56 89.95 -61.49 22.01
C ARG A 56 90.89 -61.93 20.90
N LEU A 57 90.80 -61.23 19.76
CA LEU A 57 91.80 -61.32 18.70
C LEU A 57 93.00 -60.44 19.10
N MET A 58 94.20 -61.00 19.00
CA MET A 58 95.47 -60.32 19.25
C MET A 58 96.33 -60.43 17.99
N LEU A 59 97.01 -59.35 17.63
CA LEU A 59 97.78 -59.20 16.40
C LEU A 59 99.15 -58.63 16.71
N GLY A 60 100.19 -59.07 15.99
CA GLY A 60 101.53 -58.50 16.08
C GLY A 60 102.42 -58.93 14.91
N GLY A 61 103.56 -58.28 14.74
CA GLY A 61 104.63 -58.72 13.86
C GLY A 61 105.46 -59.86 14.46
N SER A 62 106.25 -60.51 13.61
CA SER A 62 107.27 -61.49 14.00
C SER A 62 108.56 -60.77 14.41
N ASP A 63 108.85 -60.83 15.71
CA ASP A 63 110.08 -60.40 16.40
C ASP A 63 110.63 -58.97 16.15
N ALA A 64 110.46 -58.12 17.16
CA ALA A 64 111.29 -56.95 17.50
C ALA A 64 111.48 -55.80 16.47
N GLY A 65 110.85 -55.85 15.30
CA GLY A 65 110.77 -54.72 14.36
C GLY A 65 109.43 -53.96 14.41
N ASP A 66 109.40 -52.77 13.81
CA ASP A 66 108.14 -52.10 13.45
C ASP A 66 107.38 -52.95 12.41
N PHE A 67 106.06 -53.03 12.55
CA PHE A 67 105.20 -53.80 11.64
C PHE A 67 103.94 -53.01 11.28
N ASP A 68 103.55 -53.09 10.01
CA ASP A 68 102.24 -52.65 9.52
C ASP A 68 101.52 -53.86 8.89
N ILE A 69 100.37 -54.21 9.46
CA ILE A 69 99.60 -55.41 9.12
C ILE A 69 98.15 -55.00 8.93
N CYS A 70 97.73 -54.91 7.67
CA CYS A 70 96.32 -54.69 7.34
C CYS A 70 95.55 -56.01 7.46
N ILE A 71 94.42 -55.98 8.17
CA ILE A 71 93.49 -57.12 8.28
C ILE A 71 92.07 -56.67 7.95
N GLY A 72 91.39 -57.45 7.11
CA GLY A 72 89.98 -57.28 6.77
C GLY A 72 89.24 -58.62 6.75
N ASN A 73 87.95 -58.57 6.41
CA ASN A 73 87.12 -59.75 6.11
C ASN A 73 87.19 -60.87 7.18
N VAL A 74 87.29 -60.46 8.45
CA VAL A 74 87.32 -61.34 9.62
C VAL A 74 85.98 -62.03 9.79
N LYS A 75 86.00 -63.36 9.91
CA LYS A 75 84.82 -64.21 10.06
C LYS A 75 85.08 -65.36 11.04
N PHE A 76 84.16 -65.52 11.98
CA PHE A 76 84.09 -66.67 12.87
C PHE A 76 82.94 -67.57 12.39
N GLU A 77 83.23 -68.84 12.18
CA GLU A 77 82.31 -69.83 11.61
C GLU A 77 82.59 -71.19 12.24
N GLN A 78 81.54 -71.97 12.52
CA GLN A 78 81.63 -73.26 13.20
C GLN A 78 81.87 -74.39 12.19
N GLY A 79 83.10 -74.91 12.16
CA GLY A 79 83.47 -76.05 11.31
C GLY A 79 84.96 -76.10 11.00
N ASN A 80 85.34 -77.05 10.16
CA ASN A 80 86.74 -77.29 9.77
C ASN A 80 87.08 -76.75 8.37
N LEU A 81 86.12 -76.12 7.68
CA LEU A 81 86.27 -75.51 6.36
C LEU A 81 85.86 -74.03 6.47
N ALA A 82 86.70 -73.13 5.96
CA ALA A 82 86.39 -71.72 5.88
C ALA A 82 85.52 -71.40 4.67
N THR A 83 84.65 -70.40 4.78
CA THR A 83 83.87 -69.87 3.66
C THR A 83 84.30 -68.45 3.28
N ASP A 84 83.81 -67.97 2.14
CA ASP A 84 83.99 -66.58 1.71
C ASP A 84 83.39 -65.61 2.75
N TRP A 85 83.87 -64.37 2.77
CA TRP A 85 83.36 -63.39 3.73
C TRP A 85 81.90 -63.00 3.45
N THR A 86 81.16 -62.81 4.52
CA THR A 86 79.77 -62.35 4.53
C THR A 86 79.59 -61.40 5.73
N PRO A 87 78.72 -60.38 5.67
CA PRO A 87 78.31 -59.61 6.84
C PRO A 87 77.83 -60.50 7.99
N ALA A 88 77.82 -59.95 9.22
CA ALA A 88 77.32 -60.67 10.37
C ALA A 88 75.78 -60.74 10.29
N PRO A 89 75.12 -61.85 10.68
CA PRO A 89 73.67 -61.95 10.63
C PRO A 89 72.94 -60.79 11.33
N GLU A 90 73.42 -60.39 12.50
CA GLU A 90 72.86 -59.33 13.33
C GLU A 90 72.75 -57.95 12.62
N ASP A 91 73.60 -57.68 11.62
CA ASP A 91 73.57 -56.43 10.85
C ASP A 91 72.26 -56.27 10.05
N GLY A 92 71.74 -57.37 9.51
CA GLY A 92 70.50 -57.39 8.73
C GLY A 92 69.24 -57.31 9.60
N ASP A 93 69.31 -57.87 10.81
CA ASP A 93 68.19 -57.88 11.76
C ASP A 93 67.89 -56.49 12.31
N ALA A 94 68.94 -55.72 12.65
CA ALA A 94 68.81 -54.34 13.11
C ALA A 94 68.15 -53.43 12.07
N ALA A 95 68.60 -53.52 10.80
CA ALA A 95 68.00 -52.78 9.70
C ALA A 95 66.53 -53.16 9.46
N THR A 96 66.20 -54.45 9.50
CA THR A 96 64.83 -54.95 9.30
C THR A 96 63.90 -54.53 10.44
N ALA A 97 64.39 -54.52 11.69
CA ALA A 97 63.66 -54.04 12.84
C ALA A 97 63.39 -52.52 12.78
N ALA A 98 64.39 -51.72 12.38
CA ALA A 98 64.23 -50.28 12.19
C ALA A 98 63.16 -49.94 11.15
N VAL A 99 63.24 -50.53 9.94
CA VAL A 99 62.24 -50.32 8.87
C VAL A 99 60.84 -50.78 9.30
N SER A 100 60.73 -51.85 10.10
CA SER A 100 59.44 -52.32 10.64
C SER A 100 58.83 -51.34 11.66
N ALA A 101 59.67 -50.72 12.49
CA ALA A 101 59.25 -49.69 13.45
C ALA A 101 58.84 -48.39 12.74
N GLU A 102 59.63 -47.92 11.76
CA GLU A 102 59.32 -46.76 10.93
C GLU A 102 58.02 -46.96 10.13
N LEU A 103 57.82 -48.12 9.50
CA LEU A 103 56.58 -48.46 8.81
C LEU A 103 55.37 -48.45 9.76
N THR A 104 55.54 -48.89 11.00
CA THR A 104 54.50 -48.88 12.04
C THR A 104 54.18 -47.45 12.51
N ALA A 105 55.20 -46.61 12.70
CA ALA A 105 55.04 -45.20 13.04
C ALA A 105 54.34 -44.42 11.90
N TYR A 106 54.75 -44.66 10.65
CA TYR A 106 54.14 -44.10 9.44
C TYR A 106 52.66 -44.49 9.33
N LYS A 107 52.33 -45.79 9.46
CA LYS A 107 50.94 -46.28 9.47
C LYS A 107 50.08 -45.57 10.53
N ARG A 108 50.58 -45.42 11.76
CA ARG A 108 49.87 -44.70 12.84
C ARG A 108 49.69 -43.22 12.53
N SER A 109 50.75 -42.55 12.08
CA SER A 109 50.72 -41.12 11.74
C SER A 109 49.70 -40.84 10.64
N GLN A 110 49.61 -41.72 9.64
CA GLN A 110 48.68 -41.52 8.53
C GLN A 110 47.25 -41.92 8.86
N ALA A 111 47.01 -42.98 9.63
CA ALA A 111 45.66 -43.28 10.12
C ALA A 111 45.06 -42.09 10.91
N ALA A 112 45.90 -41.32 11.62
CA ALA A 112 45.48 -40.07 12.25
C ALA A 112 45.20 -38.96 11.22
N THR A 113 46.04 -38.78 10.20
CA THR A 113 45.80 -37.83 9.09
C THR A 113 44.51 -38.15 8.32
N ASP A 114 44.30 -39.41 7.96
CA ASP A 114 43.13 -39.91 7.22
C ASP A 114 41.84 -39.68 8.03
N ALA A 115 41.89 -39.90 9.36
CA ALA A 115 40.78 -39.62 10.26
C ALA A 115 40.45 -38.12 10.35
N VAL A 116 41.45 -37.24 10.44
CA VAL A 116 41.24 -35.78 10.43
C VAL A 116 40.63 -35.32 9.11
N GLN A 117 41.21 -35.70 7.96
CA GLN A 117 40.68 -35.31 6.65
C GLN A 117 39.26 -35.86 6.40
N THR A 118 38.96 -37.06 6.91
CA THR A 118 37.60 -37.64 6.84
C THR A 118 36.60 -36.83 7.70
N ALA A 119 37.00 -36.37 8.89
CA ALA A 119 36.18 -35.53 9.75
C ALA A 119 35.94 -34.13 9.12
N GLU A 120 36.97 -33.53 8.52
CA GLU A 120 36.86 -32.26 7.79
C GLU A 120 35.92 -32.38 6.57
N LEU A 121 36.08 -33.42 5.75
CA LEU A 121 35.21 -33.68 4.60
C LEU A 121 33.76 -33.96 5.01
N THR A 122 33.55 -34.73 6.08
CA THR A 122 32.21 -34.98 6.63
C THR A 122 31.56 -33.69 7.11
N THR A 123 32.34 -32.81 7.76
CA THR A 123 31.89 -31.50 8.23
C THR A 123 31.52 -30.59 7.05
N ALA A 124 32.39 -30.50 6.03
CA ALA A 124 32.14 -29.71 4.82
C ALA A 124 30.91 -30.21 4.05
N LYS A 125 30.76 -31.53 3.88
CA LYS A 125 29.59 -32.15 3.23
C LYS A 125 28.28 -31.85 3.98
N SER A 126 28.31 -31.87 5.32
CA SER A 126 27.18 -31.49 6.16
C SER A 126 26.83 -30.00 6.01
N GLN A 127 27.81 -29.10 6.03
CA GLN A 127 27.61 -27.67 5.79
C GLN A 127 27.05 -27.38 4.40
N ILE A 128 27.54 -28.05 3.35
CA ILE A 128 27.00 -27.95 1.99
C ILE A 128 25.53 -28.40 1.93
N GLY A 129 25.18 -29.48 2.64
CA GLY A 129 23.79 -29.95 2.76
C GLY A 129 22.87 -28.95 3.46
N GLN A 130 23.33 -28.35 4.56
CA GLN A 130 22.60 -27.27 5.26
C GLN A 130 22.42 -26.04 4.36
N GLN A 131 23.45 -25.66 3.60
CA GLN A 131 23.37 -24.57 2.61
C GLN A 131 22.39 -24.90 1.48
N SER A 132 22.35 -26.13 0.97
CA SER A 132 21.35 -26.58 -0.01
C SER A 132 19.92 -26.45 0.52
N ALA A 133 19.67 -26.85 1.77
CA ALA A 133 18.36 -26.69 2.39
C ALA A 133 17.95 -25.22 2.55
N ALA A 134 18.87 -24.35 2.98
CA ALA A 134 18.64 -22.91 3.09
C ALA A 134 18.41 -22.23 1.73
N LEU A 135 19.09 -22.70 0.67
CA LEU A 135 18.86 -22.24 -0.71
C LEU A 135 17.46 -22.60 -1.20
N GLU A 136 16.99 -23.82 -0.97
CA GLU A 136 15.64 -24.24 -1.37
C GLU A 136 14.55 -23.57 -0.52
N GLN A 137 14.82 -23.29 0.76
CA GLN A 137 13.96 -22.43 1.58
C GLN A 137 13.88 -21.00 1.00
N MET A 138 15.00 -20.41 0.55
CA MET A 138 14.98 -19.11 -0.15
C MET A 138 14.30 -19.16 -1.52
N ARG A 139 14.30 -20.31 -2.19
CA ARG A 139 13.60 -20.52 -3.47
C ARG A 139 12.09 -20.56 -3.30
N THR A 140 11.62 -21.17 -2.21
CA THR A 140 10.19 -21.34 -1.90
C THR A 140 9.59 -20.14 -1.16
N THR A 141 10.33 -19.45 -0.30
CA THR A 141 9.83 -18.29 0.47
C THR A 141 9.85 -16.96 -0.27
N LYS A 142 10.59 -16.83 -1.37
CA LYS A 142 10.58 -15.62 -2.22
C LYS A 142 9.51 -15.72 -3.30
N ALA A 143 8.69 -14.68 -3.42
CA ALA A 143 7.74 -14.52 -4.52
C ALA A 143 8.45 -14.34 -5.88
N ASP A 144 7.84 -14.82 -6.97
CA ASP A 144 8.37 -14.63 -8.33
C ASP A 144 8.12 -13.21 -8.86
N LYS A 145 8.96 -12.74 -9.79
CA LYS A 145 8.81 -11.40 -10.43
C LYS A 145 7.44 -11.21 -11.08
N SER A 146 6.86 -12.28 -11.63
CA SER A 146 5.51 -12.33 -12.20
C SER A 146 4.42 -12.20 -11.13
N GLU A 147 4.51 -12.97 -10.04
CA GLU A 147 3.57 -12.97 -8.91
C GLU A 147 3.50 -11.60 -8.24
N VAL A 148 4.67 -11.02 -7.91
CA VAL A 148 4.72 -9.67 -7.32
C VAL A 148 4.14 -8.63 -8.28
N SER A 149 4.40 -8.75 -9.59
CA SER A 149 3.82 -7.84 -10.60
C SER A 149 2.29 -7.97 -10.69
N ALA A 150 1.75 -9.19 -10.67
CA ALA A 150 0.31 -9.45 -10.73
C ALA A 150 -0.41 -8.98 -9.45
N GLN A 151 0.16 -9.22 -8.27
CA GLN A 151 -0.40 -8.73 -7.01
C GLN A 151 -0.31 -7.19 -6.92
N MET A 152 0.80 -6.59 -7.35
CA MET A 152 0.95 -5.13 -7.46
C MET A 152 -0.11 -4.54 -8.38
N GLN A 153 -0.32 -5.13 -9.57
CA GLN A 153 -1.33 -4.69 -10.53
C GLN A 153 -2.75 -4.84 -9.97
N THR A 154 -3.05 -5.91 -9.23
CA THR A 154 -4.34 -6.12 -8.56
C THR A 154 -4.60 -5.07 -7.49
N THR A 155 -3.61 -4.80 -6.63
CA THR A 155 -3.71 -3.79 -5.56
C THR A 155 -3.81 -2.38 -6.14
N LEU A 156 -3.08 -2.08 -7.23
CA LEU A 156 -3.22 -0.81 -7.95
C LEU A 156 -4.59 -0.67 -8.60
N GLN A 157 -5.13 -1.70 -9.26
CA GLN A 157 -6.49 -1.67 -9.80
C GLN A 157 -7.57 -1.49 -8.72
N ALA A 158 -7.34 -1.96 -7.49
CA ALA A 158 -8.23 -1.70 -6.35
C ALA A 158 -8.16 -0.23 -5.90
N ALA A 159 -6.95 0.31 -5.69
CA ALA A 159 -6.75 1.71 -5.32
C ALA A 159 -7.23 2.69 -6.41
N ALA A 160 -7.08 2.31 -7.67
CA ALA A 160 -7.60 2.98 -8.85
C ALA A 160 -9.14 3.11 -8.79
N ARG A 161 -9.86 2.00 -8.57
CA ARG A 161 -11.33 1.99 -8.44
C ARG A 161 -11.82 2.82 -7.25
N ASP A 162 -11.12 2.77 -6.12
CA ASP A 162 -11.40 3.61 -4.95
C ASP A 162 -11.21 5.11 -5.25
N ALA A 163 -10.12 5.48 -5.92
CA ALA A 163 -9.86 6.86 -6.36
C ALA A 163 -10.92 7.37 -7.35
N GLN A 164 -11.33 6.55 -8.32
CA GLN A 164 -12.41 6.88 -9.25
C GLN A 164 -13.74 7.08 -8.50
N SER A 165 -14.12 6.15 -7.64
CA SER A 165 -15.35 6.24 -6.83
C SER A 165 -15.38 7.51 -5.96
N LYS A 166 -14.24 7.91 -5.38
CA LYS A 166 -14.10 9.16 -4.63
C LYS A 166 -14.22 10.41 -5.52
N ALA A 167 -13.68 10.38 -6.74
CA ALA A 167 -13.83 11.46 -7.71
C ALA A 167 -15.30 11.60 -8.16
N ASP A 168 -15.98 10.50 -8.46
CA ASP A 168 -17.39 10.49 -8.87
C ASP A 168 -18.33 10.94 -7.73
N ALA A 169 -18.02 10.55 -6.48
CA ALA A 169 -18.73 11.03 -5.30
C ALA A 169 -18.53 12.54 -5.07
N ALA A 170 -17.29 13.05 -5.23
CA ALA A 170 -16.99 14.48 -5.12
C ALA A 170 -17.68 15.30 -6.22
N LYS A 171 -17.69 14.79 -7.47
CA LYS A 171 -18.45 15.37 -8.58
C LYS A 171 -19.94 15.43 -8.26
N THR A 172 -20.53 14.33 -7.80
CA THR A 172 -21.95 14.25 -7.42
C THR A 172 -22.31 15.26 -6.31
N ALA A 173 -21.42 15.47 -5.35
CA ALA A 173 -21.60 16.47 -4.29
C ALA A 173 -21.53 17.92 -4.83
N ALA A 174 -20.60 18.20 -5.75
CA ALA A 174 -20.49 19.51 -6.41
C ALA A 174 -21.72 19.81 -7.29
N GLU A 175 -22.19 18.84 -8.07
CA GLU A 175 -23.39 18.97 -8.90
C GLU A 175 -24.65 19.24 -8.08
N ARG A 176 -24.86 18.51 -6.97
CA ARG A 176 -25.94 18.83 -6.01
C ARG A 176 -25.81 20.23 -5.44
N THR A 177 -24.61 20.64 -5.04
CA THR A 177 -24.37 21.98 -4.48
C THR A 177 -24.72 23.08 -5.50
N ALA A 178 -24.35 22.89 -6.77
CA ALA A 178 -24.71 23.80 -7.85
C ALA A 178 -26.23 23.83 -8.11
N GLN A 179 -26.90 22.68 -8.11
CA GLN A 179 -28.37 22.57 -8.25
C GLN A 179 -29.09 23.27 -7.09
N THR A 180 -28.67 23.07 -5.84
CA THR A 180 -29.22 23.75 -4.67
C THR A 180 -29.04 25.26 -4.78
N LYS A 181 -27.85 25.75 -5.19
CA LYS A 181 -27.62 27.20 -5.37
C LYS A 181 -28.41 27.80 -6.52
N ALA A 182 -28.64 27.06 -7.60
CA ALA A 182 -29.54 27.48 -8.69
C ALA A 182 -31.00 27.58 -8.21
N ALA A 183 -31.49 26.60 -7.44
CA ALA A 183 -32.84 26.60 -6.88
C ALA A 183 -33.04 27.72 -5.83
N GLU A 184 -32.05 27.96 -4.96
CA GLU A 184 -32.05 29.11 -4.05
C GLU A 184 -32.14 30.45 -4.81
N ALA A 185 -31.34 30.62 -5.87
CA ALA A 185 -31.32 31.84 -6.67
C ALA A 185 -32.64 32.05 -7.44
N GLN A 186 -33.22 30.99 -8.00
CA GLN A 186 -34.54 31.06 -8.65
C GLN A 186 -35.63 31.44 -7.63
N ALA A 187 -35.68 30.77 -6.47
CA ALA A 187 -36.65 31.07 -5.43
C ALA A 187 -36.44 32.47 -4.81
N ALA A 188 -35.24 33.03 -4.86
CA ALA A 188 -34.99 34.43 -4.49
C ALA A 188 -35.52 35.40 -5.57
N ALA A 189 -35.29 35.11 -6.85
CA ALA A 189 -35.81 35.91 -7.96
C ALA A 189 -37.35 35.91 -8.03
N GLU A 190 -37.99 34.75 -7.78
CA GLU A 190 -39.44 34.61 -7.72
C GLU A 190 -40.04 35.42 -6.56
N ARG A 191 -39.47 35.33 -5.35
CA ARG A 191 -39.88 36.18 -4.21
C ARG A 191 -39.71 37.67 -4.52
N ALA A 192 -38.62 38.07 -5.17
CA ALA A 192 -38.38 39.47 -5.56
C ALA A 192 -39.35 39.96 -6.64
N ALA A 193 -39.75 39.11 -7.58
CA ALA A 193 -40.78 39.40 -8.57
C ALA A 193 -42.17 39.53 -7.92
N GLN A 194 -42.52 38.61 -7.02
CA GLN A 194 -43.77 38.63 -6.26
C GLN A 194 -43.89 39.89 -5.40
N ALA A 195 -42.85 40.24 -4.63
CA ALA A 195 -42.82 41.46 -3.83
C ALA A 195 -42.99 42.74 -4.66
N LYS A 196 -42.43 42.79 -5.88
CA LYS A 196 -42.66 43.90 -6.82
C LYS A 196 -44.09 43.94 -7.36
N ALA A 197 -44.68 42.78 -7.66
CA ALA A 197 -46.08 42.69 -8.10
C ALA A 197 -47.05 43.14 -6.99
N ASP A 198 -46.83 42.70 -5.76
CA ASP A 198 -47.64 43.09 -4.61
C ASP A 198 -47.47 44.58 -4.26
N ALA A 199 -46.25 45.13 -4.34
CA ALA A 199 -46.02 46.57 -4.20
C ALA A 199 -46.73 47.39 -5.29
N ALA A 200 -46.68 46.96 -6.55
CA ALA A 200 -47.40 47.59 -7.65
C ALA A 200 -48.92 47.51 -7.47
N LYS A 201 -49.44 46.38 -6.98
CA LYS A 201 -50.86 46.18 -6.65
C LYS A 201 -51.31 47.12 -5.51
N GLN A 202 -50.51 47.24 -4.45
CA GLN A 202 -50.79 48.19 -3.36
C GLN A 202 -50.75 49.65 -3.84
N ALA A 203 -49.78 50.01 -4.69
CA ALA A 203 -49.72 51.34 -5.29
C ALA A 203 -50.95 51.65 -6.18
N ALA A 204 -51.43 50.67 -6.95
CA ALA A 204 -52.64 50.81 -7.76
C ALA A 204 -53.91 50.95 -6.90
N ILE A 205 -54.03 50.18 -5.82
CA ILE A 205 -55.14 50.30 -4.85
C ILE A 205 -55.11 51.67 -4.16
N ALA A 206 -53.93 52.12 -3.72
CA ALA A 206 -53.75 53.44 -3.11
C ALA A 206 -54.16 54.57 -4.08
N ALA A 207 -53.68 54.53 -5.33
CA ALA A 207 -54.03 55.51 -6.36
C ALA A 207 -55.55 55.53 -6.65
N ALA A 208 -56.17 54.36 -6.80
CA ALA A 208 -57.62 54.25 -7.00
C ALA A 208 -58.41 54.79 -5.79
N SER A 209 -57.95 54.54 -4.57
CA SER A 209 -58.59 55.07 -3.35
C SER A 209 -58.45 56.60 -3.23
N GLY A 210 -57.31 57.17 -3.64
CA GLY A 210 -57.07 58.61 -3.65
C GLY A 210 -57.90 59.34 -4.73
N ASP A 211 -58.01 58.77 -5.92
CA ASP A 211 -58.89 59.27 -6.98
C ASP A 211 -60.38 59.19 -6.58
N ALA A 212 -60.81 58.07 -5.99
CA ALA A 212 -62.16 57.93 -5.45
C ALA A 212 -62.45 58.93 -4.32
N ALA A 213 -61.52 59.13 -3.38
CA ALA A 213 -61.65 60.14 -2.32
C ALA A 213 -61.68 61.57 -2.88
N THR A 214 -60.87 61.87 -3.89
CA THR A 214 -60.86 63.18 -4.57
C THR A 214 -62.20 63.44 -5.26
N LYS A 215 -62.73 62.46 -5.99
CA LYS A 215 -64.05 62.54 -6.65
C LYS A 215 -65.20 62.62 -5.65
N ALA A 216 -65.14 61.89 -4.54
CA ALA A 216 -66.14 61.99 -3.47
C ALA A 216 -66.12 63.36 -2.77
N ASN A 217 -64.93 63.92 -2.51
CA ASN A 217 -64.79 65.26 -1.96
C ASN A 217 -65.26 66.35 -2.93
N ALA A 218 -64.97 66.21 -4.23
CA ALA A 218 -65.48 67.11 -5.27
C ALA A 218 -67.01 67.05 -5.39
N ALA A 219 -67.60 65.84 -5.39
CA ALA A 219 -69.04 65.64 -5.38
C ALA A 219 -69.71 66.20 -4.11
N LYS A 220 -69.07 66.07 -2.94
CA LYS A 220 -69.52 66.67 -1.69
C LYS A 220 -69.46 68.20 -1.72
N ALA A 221 -68.39 68.78 -2.28
CA ALA A 221 -68.27 70.22 -2.48
C ALA A 221 -69.35 70.75 -3.46
N GLN A 222 -69.60 70.04 -4.56
CA GLN A 222 -70.67 70.36 -5.49
C GLN A 222 -72.05 70.27 -4.82
N ALA A 223 -72.33 69.22 -4.04
CA ALA A 223 -73.59 69.09 -3.32
C ALA A 223 -73.79 70.21 -2.27
N ILE A 224 -72.72 70.71 -1.65
CA ILE A 224 -72.76 71.89 -0.77
C ILE A 224 -73.01 73.17 -1.58
N ALA A 225 -72.40 73.32 -2.76
CA ALA A 225 -72.66 74.45 -3.66
C ALA A 225 -74.10 74.45 -4.20
N ASP A 226 -74.62 73.29 -4.59
CA ASP A 226 -76.01 73.12 -5.05
C ASP A 226 -77.02 73.36 -3.93
N ALA A 227 -76.69 72.95 -2.69
CA ALA A 227 -77.49 73.25 -1.51
C ALA A 227 -77.47 74.75 -1.18
N ALA A 228 -76.30 75.41 -1.27
CA ALA A 228 -76.18 76.86 -1.10
C ALA A 228 -76.90 77.64 -2.20
N ALA A 229 -76.90 77.14 -3.45
CA ALA A 229 -77.67 77.72 -4.55
C ALA A 229 -79.18 77.57 -4.32
N LYS A 230 -79.64 76.42 -3.82
CA LYS A 230 -81.05 76.23 -3.42
C LYS A 230 -81.46 77.08 -2.23
N ASP A 231 -80.61 77.22 -1.22
CA ASP A 231 -80.82 78.14 -0.09
C ASP A 231 -80.84 79.61 -0.55
N ALA A 232 -80.02 79.99 -1.53
CA ALA A 232 -80.08 81.32 -2.15
C ALA A 232 -81.36 81.54 -2.98
N VAL A 233 -81.87 80.51 -3.68
CA VAL A 233 -83.18 80.56 -4.34
C VAL A 233 -84.30 80.69 -3.31
N ILE A 234 -84.32 79.85 -2.28
CA ILE A 234 -85.31 79.92 -1.19
C ILE A 234 -85.27 81.27 -0.48
N LYS A 235 -84.09 81.85 -0.25
CA LYS A 235 -83.96 83.21 0.32
C LYS A 235 -84.41 84.30 -0.63
N ARG A 236 -84.29 84.12 -1.95
CA ARG A 236 -84.78 85.06 -2.98
C ARG A 236 -86.29 84.97 -3.18
N GLU A 237 -86.85 83.77 -3.11
CA GLU A 237 -88.30 83.52 -3.14
C GLU A 237 -88.95 83.97 -1.83
N ALA A 238 -88.33 83.72 -0.68
CA ALA A 238 -88.75 84.26 0.61
C ALA A 238 -88.61 85.78 0.67
N ALA A 239 -87.64 86.41 -0.01
CA ALA A 239 -87.57 87.86 -0.13
C ALA A 239 -88.70 88.43 -1.01
N ALA A 240 -89.05 87.76 -2.11
CA ALA A 240 -90.18 88.16 -2.96
C ALA A 240 -91.54 87.96 -2.26
N ASP A 241 -91.71 86.84 -1.56
CA ASP A 241 -92.88 86.54 -0.73
C ASP A 241 -92.97 87.51 0.45
N ALA A 242 -91.86 87.82 1.12
CA ALA A 242 -91.80 88.83 2.18
C ALA A 242 -92.04 90.25 1.65
N GLN A 243 -91.67 90.59 0.42
CA GLN A 243 -91.98 91.90 -0.17
C GLN A 243 -93.46 92.01 -0.56
N SER A 244 -94.04 90.96 -1.12
CA SER A 244 -95.49 90.85 -1.40
C SER A 244 -96.31 90.87 -0.11
N LYS A 245 -95.88 90.09 0.90
CA LYS A 245 -96.53 90.04 2.22
C LYS A 245 -96.19 91.22 3.12
N ALA A 246 -95.13 91.99 2.90
CA ALA A 246 -94.93 93.26 3.61
C ALA A 246 -95.98 94.28 3.19
N GLU A 247 -96.26 94.40 1.90
CA GLU A 247 -97.29 95.31 1.40
C GLU A 247 -98.71 94.85 1.76
N ALA A 248 -98.93 93.55 2.01
CA ALA A 248 -100.17 93.01 2.57
C ALA A 248 -100.24 93.07 4.12
N ALA A 249 -99.13 92.86 4.84
CA ALA A 249 -99.07 92.87 6.31
C ALA A 249 -98.96 94.28 6.87
N LYS A 250 -98.50 95.26 6.09
CA LYS A 250 -98.76 96.69 6.33
C LYS A 250 -100.27 97.00 6.42
N ASN A 251 -101.12 96.15 5.82
CA ASN A 251 -102.57 96.20 5.93
C ASN A 251 -103.18 95.16 6.93
N ALA A 252 -102.37 94.29 7.57
CA ALA A 252 -102.87 93.16 8.37
C ALA A 252 -102.15 92.90 9.73
N ALA A 253 -100.95 93.45 9.96
CA ALA A 253 -100.35 93.62 11.29
C ALA A 253 -101.07 94.72 12.12
N ILE A 254 -102.12 95.29 11.53
CA ILE A 254 -103.26 95.95 12.19
C ILE A 254 -104.07 94.94 13.07
N GLY A 255 -103.79 93.62 12.98
CA GLY A 255 -104.49 92.54 13.68
C GLY A 255 -103.76 91.86 14.87
N GLU A 256 -103.00 90.80 14.59
CA GLU A 256 -102.84 89.66 15.54
C GLU A 256 -101.59 89.72 16.45
N ALA A 257 -101.56 90.68 17.38
CA ALA A 257 -100.54 90.76 18.43
C ALA A 257 -100.91 89.97 19.72
N GLN A 258 -101.47 88.74 19.62
CA GLN A 258 -102.30 88.17 20.72
C GLN A 258 -101.93 86.80 21.38
N ARG A 259 -100.98 85.93 20.95
CA ARG A 259 -100.89 84.52 21.51
C ARG A 259 -99.54 83.73 21.63
N LEU A 260 -99.53 82.64 22.45
CA LEU A 260 -98.39 81.86 23.09
C LEU A 260 -98.74 80.34 23.40
N ASN A 261 -97.97 79.36 24.00
CA ASN A 261 -96.53 78.94 24.18
C ASN A 261 -96.43 77.55 24.96
N THR A 262 -95.22 76.99 25.29
CA THR A 262 -94.86 75.83 26.24
C THR A 262 -94.99 74.35 25.72
N ALA A 263 -94.43 73.20 26.26
CA ALA A 263 -93.62 72.76 27.44
C ALA A 263 -92.82 71.40 27.21
N ALA A 264 -92.12 70.77 28.21
CA ALA A 264 -91.25 69.53 28.05
C ALA A 264 -90.92 68.66 29.34
N ALA A 265 -90.40 67.39 29.22
CA ALA A 265 -89.86 66.47 30.32
C ALA A 265 -89.07 65.17 29.87
N ALA A 266 -88.31 64.42 30.73
CA ALA A 266 -87.60 63.10 30.46
C ALA A 266 -87.03 62.29 31.71
N ARG A 267 -86.63 60.97 31.61
CA ARG A 267 -85.92 60.11 32.67
C ARG A 267 -85.34 58.71 32.22
N ILE A 268 -84.49 57.99 33.01
CA ILE A 268 -83.73 56.69 32.70
C ILE A 268 -83.41 55.77 33.96
N ASN A 269 -83.07 54.46 33.76
CA ASN A 269 -82.31 53.46 34.61
C ASN A 269 -81.73 52.30 33.68
N GLU A 270 -81.03 51.15 33.96
CA GLU A 270 -80.60 50.28 35.13
C GLU A 270 -79.47 49.22 34.70
N LEU A 271 -78.67 48.56 35.59
CA LEU A 271 -77.69 47.44 35.25
C LEU A 271 -76.89 46.77 36.45
N GLN A 272 -76.54 45.45 36.45
CA GLN A 272 -75.59 44.77 37.44
C GLN A 272 -75.11 43.29 37.14
N ASN A 273 -73.87 42.85 37.55
CA ASN A 273 -73.24 41.47 37.83
C ASN A 273 -71.83 41.11 37.16
N THR A 274 -70.98 40.06 37.43
CA THR A 274 -70.45 39.28 38.64
C THR A 274 -69.38 38.13 38.35
N VAL A 275 -68.07 38.25 38.76
CA VAL A 275 -66.90 37.30 39.11
C VAL A 275 -66.59 35.92 38.37
N ALA A 276 -65.61 34.97 38.62
CA ALA A 276 -64.46 34.64 39.57
C ALA A 276 -63.47 33.45 39.11
N ASN A 277 -62.43 33.06 39.92
CA ASN A 277 -61.58 31.78 39.97
C ASN A 277 -60.29 31.61 39.07
N ASN A 278 -59.23 30.74 39.25
CA ASN A 278 -58.67 29.81 40.31
C ASN A 278 -57.10 29.46 40.16
N ARG A 279 -56.51 28.40 40.82
CA ARG A 279 -55.03 28.09 41.09
C ARG A 279 -54.69 26.54 41.23
N GLU A 280 -53.48 25.88 41.40
CA GLU A 280 -51.97 26.05 41.23
C GLU A 280 -51.11 24.77 41.70
N ALA A 281 -49.73 24.76 41.66
CA ALA A 281 -48.68 23.80 42.23
C ALA A 281 -48.12 22.63 41.31
N ALA A 282 -47.01 21.84 41.50
CA ALA A 282 -45.85 21.59 42.46
C ALA A 282 -44.58 20.99 41.67
N ALA A 283 -43.46 20.28 42.07
CA ALA A 283 -42.75 19.67 43.27
C ALA A 283 -41.24 19.27 42.94
N ARG A 284 -40.38 18.70 43.87
CA ARG A 284 -38.89 18.32 43.74
C ARG A 284 -38.36 17.36 44.88
N GLU A 285 -37.13 16.76 45.06
CA GLU A 285 -35.84 16.40 44.33
C GLU A 285 -34.83 15.55 45.24
N THR A 286 -33.65 15.00 44.77
CA THR A 286 -32.78 13.98 45.51
C THR A 286 -31.22 13.94 45.19
N ARG A 287 -30.34 13.26 46.02
CA ARG A 287 -28.81 13.10 45.96
C ARG A 287 -28.24 11.87 46.80
N GLU A 288 -26.96 11.41 46.91
CA GLU A 288 -25.68 11.30 46.08
C GLU A 288 -24.43 10.61 46.83
N LEU A 289 -23.39 10.07 46.10
CA LEU A 289 -21.93 9.76 46.42
C LEU A 289 -21.37 8.50 47.21
N THR A 290 -20.25 7.88 46.72
CA THR A 290 -19.25 6.99 47.43
C THR A 290 -17.98 6.69 46.55
N ALA A 291 -16.76 6.42 47.10
CA ALA A 291 -15.53 5.98 46.36
C ALA A 291 -14.35 5.35 47.20
N ARG A 292 -13.40 4.58 46.59
CA ARG A 292 -12.09 4.04 47.15
C ARG A 292 -11.19 3.34 46.08
N ILE A 293 -9.92 2.95 46.34
CA ILE A 293 -8.64 3.68 46.07
C ILE A 293 -7.39 2.71 45.98
N ASP A 294 -6.45 2.94 45.05
CA ASP A 294 -4.99 2.62 44.92
C ASP A 294 -4.26 1.24 45.20
N ARG A 295 -3.23 0.95 44.34
CA ARG A 295 -1.83 0.41 44.60
C ARG A 295 -1.55 -1.10 44.90
N THR A 296 -0.38 -1.77 44.61
CA THR A 296 0.82 -1.58 43.70
C THR A 296 1.68 -2.87 43.47
N ALA A 297 2.50 -2.89 42.38
CA ALA A 297 3.91 -3.38 42.19
C ALA A 297 4.42 -4.85 42.42
N ALA A 298 5.29 -5.34 41.49
CA ALA A 298 6.38 -6.36 41.64
C ALA A 298 7.32 -6.41 40.38
N GLU A 299 8.55 -6.97 40.46
CA GLU A 299 9.72 -6.63 39.59
C GLU A 299 10.69 -7.78 39.12
N LEU A 300 11.40 -7.58 37.97
CA LEU A 300 12.83 -7.93 37.59
C LEU A 300 13.46 -9.38 37.33
N TYR A 301 14.13 -9.54 36.14
CA TYR A 301 15.44 -10.21 35.77
C TYR A 301 15.69 -11.78 35.59
N ALA A 302 16.84 -12.23 34.96
CA ALA A 302 17.08 -13.53 34.19
C ALA A 302 18.44 -14.36 34.39
N ARG A 303 18.69 -15.58 33.73
CA ARG A 303 20.01 -16.30 33.26
C ARG A 303 20.16 -17.92 33.22
N ASP A 304 21.33 -18.58 32.80
CA ASP A 304 21.57 -20.00 32.20
C ASP A 304 22.89 -20.95 32.49
N ASN A 305 22.92 -22.35 32.23
CA ASN A 305 23.93 -23.45 31.64
C ASN A 305 25.29 -24.30 32.16
N LEU A 306 25.59 -25.67 31.79
CA LEU A 306 26.84 -26.62 31.33
C LEU A 306 27.95 -27.72 32.01
N LEU A 307 28.38 -28.94 31.38
CA LEU A 307 29.71 -29.87 31.16
C LEU A 307 30.43 -31.22 31.93
N ALA A 308 31.29 -32.20 31.31
CA ALA A 308 32.16 -33.47 31.85
C ALA A 308 33.20 -34.47 30.94
N ALA A 309 34.11 -35.49 31.40
CA ALA A 309 35.07 -36.58 30.65
C ALA A 309 36.09 -37.76 31.33
N ASP A 310 36.80 -38.82 30.65
CA ASP A 310 37.61 -40.15 31.15
C ASP A 310 38.83 -41.00 30.33
N ILE A 311 39.69 -42.08 30.80
CA ILE A 311 40.80 -43.02 30.06
C ILE A 311 41.68 -44.34 30.68
N TRP A 312 42.52 -45.31 30.01
CA TRP A 312 43.44 -46.57 30.52
C TRP A 312 44.54 -47.52 29.62
N GLU A 313 45.50 -48.51 30.08
CA GLU A 313 46.54 -49.52 29.33
C GLU A 313 47.42 -50.83 29.98
N ALA A 314 48.39 -51.70 29.36
CA ALA A 314 49.16 -53.05 29.82
C ALA A 314 50.54 -53.81 29.13
N GLY A 315 51.18 -55.05 29.51
CA GLY A 315 52.51 -55.82 28.97
C GLY A 315 53.11 -57.37 29.32
N ASN A 316 54.33 -58.02 28.87
CA ASN A 316 54.92 -59.53 28.99
C ASN A 316 56.52 -60.07 28.77
N ILE A 317 57.07 -61.40 28.95
CA ILE A 317 58.53 -62.12 28.86
C ILE A 317 58.81 -63.77 28.58
N ASN A 318 59.85 -64.66 29.04
CA ASN A 318 60.03 -66.28 29.27
C ASN A 318 61.43 -67.15 29.63
N GLY A 319 61.60 -68.57 29.60
CA GLY A 319 62.78 -69.54 30.07
C GLY A 319 62.96 -71.19 29.80
N ALA A 320 64.07 -71.98 30.22
CA ALA A 320 64.76 -73.32 29.73
C ALA A 320 64.65 -74.83 30.34
N GLY A 321 65.27 -75.93 29.75
CA GLY A 321 64.96 -77.43 29.94
C GLY A 321 66.03 -78.54 30.32
N VAL A 322 65.66 -79.87 30.37
CA VAL A 322 66.49 -81.07 30.79
C VAL A 322 65.97 -82.47 30.24
N ASP A 323 66.81 -83.53 30.23
CA ASP A 323 66.49 -84.97 30.03
C ASP A 323 65.72 -85.63 31.21
N VAL A 324 64.74 -86.52 30.94
CA VAL A 324 63.87 -87.16 31.96
C VAL A 324 63.24 -88.50 31.48
N ASP A 325 63.48 -89.57 32.25
CA ASP A 325 62.74 -90.84 32.41
C ASP A 325 62.43 -91.76 31.19
N GLY A 326 63.25 -92.81 31.04
CA GLY A 326 62.79 -94.13 31.52
C GLY A 326 62.10 -95.12 30.56
N TYR A 327 62.03 -94.89 29.24
CA TYR A 327 61.45 -95.87 28.30
C TYR A 327 62.31 -96.14 27.04
N PRO A 328 62.47 -97.40 26.55
CA PRO A 328 63.62 -97.77 25.70
C PRO A 328 63.55 -97.40 24.20
N HIS A 329 62.50 -96.71 23.74
CA HIS A 329 62.20 -96.59 22.31
C HIS A 329 61.92 -95.16 21.80
N PHE A 330 62.01 -94.14 22.65
CA PHE A 330 61.66 -92.76 22.27
C PHE A 330 62.67 -91.72 22.77
N TRP A 331 63.87 -91.73 22.18
CA TRP A 331 64.83 -90.63 22.31
C TRP A 331 64.15 -89.30 21.97
N ARG A 332 64.04 -88.41 22.95
CA ARG A 332 63.31 -87.14 22.84
C ARG A 332 64.13 -86.02 23.45
N ILE A 333 64.97 -85.38 22.64
CA ILE A 333 65.67 -84.16 23.08
C ILE A 333 64.61 -83.09 23.32
N ARG A 334 64.40 -82.71 24.58
CA ARG A 334 64.00 -81.34 24.92
C ARG A 334 65.24 -80.46 24.78
N SER A 335 65.09 -79.23 24.31
CA SER A 335 66.21 -78.31 24.29
C SER A 335 66.54 -77.85 25.71
N ASP A 336 67.69 -78.27 26.21
CA ASP A 336 68.23 -77.84 27.50
C ASP A 336 68.62 -76.35 27.47
N ALA A 337 68.88 -75.81 26.28
CA ALA A 337 68.75 -74.40 26.01
C ALA A 337 67.27 -74.00 25.83
N VAL A 338 66.84 -72.90 26.46
CA VAL A 338 65.87 -72.03 25.81
C VAL A 338 66.66 -71.13 24.88
N VAL A 339 66.15 -70.90 23.67
CA VAL A 339 66.72 -69.91 22.76
C VAL A 339 66.02 -68.58 23.02
N ALA A 340 66.78 -67.53 23.34
CA ALA A 340 66.28 -66.16 23.34
C ALA A 340 65.81 -65.81 21.93
N ILE A 341 64.55 -65.38 21.80
CA ILE A 341 63.96 -65.01 20.52
C ILE A 341 63.21 -63.70 20.66
N ASN A 342 63.26 -62.89 19.63
CA ASN A 342 62.37 -61.75 19.50
C ASN A 342 61.03 -62.24 18.94
N GLY A 343 59.93 -61.88 19.61
CA GLY A 343 58.57 -62.23 19.18
C GLY A 343 58.22 -61.61 17.82
N GLY A 344 57.32 -62.26 17.07
CA GLY A 344 56.92 -61.81 15.73
C GLY A 344 57.97 -62.01 14.62
N LYS A 345 59.20 -62.44 14.95
CA LYS A 345 60.25 -62.76 13.98
C LYS A 345 60.13 -64.19 13.43
N HIS A 346 60.62 -64.41 12.20
CA HIS A 346 60.66 -65.74 11.60
C HIS A 346 61.95 -66.50 11.94
N TYR A 347 61.80 -67.72 12.44
CA TYR A 347 62.90 -68.63 12.70
C TYR A 347 62.76 -69.85 11.79
N THR A 348 63.81 -70.12 11.02
CA THR A 348 63.97 -71.41 10.33
C THR A 348 64.79 -72.32 11.22
N LEU A 349 64.25 -73.50 11.48
CA LEU A 349 65.01 -74.62 12.04
C LEU A 349 65.35 -75.59 10.91
N THR A 350 66.65 -75.77 10.65
CA THR A 350 67.15 -76.86 9.82
C THR A 350 67.67 -78.00 10.71
N LEU A 351 67.26 -79.23 10.39
CA LEU A 351 67.65 -80.47 11.06
C LEU A 351 68.49 -81.32 10.11
N ALA A 352 69.71 -81.64 10.51
CA ALA A 352 70.64 -82.42 9.70
C ALA A 352 70.42 -83.93 9.86
N GLY A 353 70.31 -84.65 8.74
CA GLY A 353 70.41 -86.11 8.67
C GLY A 353 69.22 -86.90 9.24
N GLY A 354 68.18 -87.11 8.44
CA GLY A 354 67.04 -87.98 8.76
C GLY A 354 65.68 -87.28 8.70
N GLU A 355 64.61 -88.04 8.87
CA GLU A 355 63.26 -87.52 9.06
C GLU A 355 62.97 -87.36 10.56
N TYR A 356 62.54 -86.16 10.96
CA TYR A 356 62.27 -85.84 12.36
C TYR A 356 60.85 -85.32 12.57
N SER A 357 60.35 -85.59 13.77
CA SER A 357 59.15 -84.96 14.33
C SER A 357 59.56 -83.94 15.38
N LEU A 358 58.98 -82.75 15.30
CA LEU A 358 59.36 -81.55 16.04
C LEU A 358 58.15 -80.94 16.72
N GLN A 359 58.38 -80.40 17.91
CA GLN A 359 57.47 -79.51 18.61
C GLN A 359 58.21 -78.19 18.92
N TRP A 360 57.77 -77.09 18.33
CA TRP A 360 58.11 -75.76 18.83
C TRP A 360 57.24 -75.47 20.06
N SER A 361 57.81 -74.83 21.07
CA SER A 361 57.09 -74.43 22.28
C SER A 361 57.48 -73.00 22.63
N TRP A 362 56.58 -72.06 22.35
CA TRP A 362 56.73 -70.63 22.59
C TRP A 362 56.11 -70.27 23.95
N TYR A 363 56.72 -69.40 24.78
CA TYR A 363 56.21 -69.10 26.14
C TYR A 363 56.19 -67.58 26.50
N GLY A 364 55.54 -67.20 27.61
CA GLY A 364 55.43 -65.85 28.21
C GLY A 364 56.23 -65.66 29.54
N ALA A 365 56.20 -64.47 30.18
CA ALA A 365 57.13 -64.05 31.27
C ALA A 365 57.32 -65.06 32.39
N ASP A 366 56.17 -65.53 32.81
CA ASP A 366 55.84 -66.54 33.78
C ASP A 366 56.29 -67.96 33.40
N GLY A 367 56.95 -68.14 32.26
CA GLY A 367 57.25 -69.43 31.67
C GLY A 367 56.02 -70.17 31.15
N ARG A 368 54.88 -69.50 30.89
CA ARG A 368 53.65 -70.16 30.40
C ARG A 368 53.68 -70.39 28.90
N LEU A 369 53.35 -71.60 28.48
CA LEU A 369 53.29 -72.02 27.08
C LEU A 369 52.18 -71.26 26.35
N ILE A 370 52.55 -70.39 25.41
CA ILE A 370 51.64 -69.65 24.53
C ILE A 370 51.06 -70.60 23.48
N ARG A 371 51.93 -71.33 22.77
CA ARG A 371 51.53 -72.21 21.66
C ARG A 371 52.50 -73.41 21.53
N PRO A 372 52.00 -74.66 21.60
CA PRO A 372 52.71 -75.84 21.14
C PRO A 372 52.45 -76.07 19.65
N ASP A 373 53.52 -76.08 18.85
CA ASP A 373 53.49 -76.10 17.39
C ASP A 373 54.14 -77.40 16.89
N TRP A 374 53.32 -78.38 16.54
CA TRP A 374 53.79 -79.71 16.09
C TRP A 374 54.00 -79.78 14.57
N VAL A 375 54.95 -80.63 14.16
CA VAL A 375 55.20 -81.03 12.77
C VAL A 375 55.95 -82.37 12.72
N THR A 376 55.79 -83.12 11.64
CA THR A 376 56.32 -84.49 11.48
C THR A 376 56.98 -84.70 10.12
N ASN A 377 58.00 -85.55 10.06
CA ASN A 377 58.77 -85.92 8.86
C ASN A 377 59.39 -84.71 8.13
N ILE A 378 60.06 -83.84 8.88
CA ILE A 378 60.76 -82.67 8.35
C ILE A 378 62.29 -82.78 8.43
N SER A 379 62.96 -82.12 7.49
CA SER A 379 64.39 -81.75 7.53
C SER A 379 64.61 -80.24 7.69
N THR A 380 63.58 -79.41 7.45
CA THR A 380 63.56 -77.97 7.75
C THR A 380 62.11 -77.51 7.95
N ASP A 381 61.89 -76.59 8.89
CA ASP A 381 60.61 -75.92 9.15
C ASP A 381 60.85 -74.44 9.46
N ASN A 382 59.93 -73.55 9.07
CA ASN A 382 60.07 -72.10 9.23
C ASN A 382 58.81 -71.50 9.84
N ARG A 383 58.94 -70.91 11.03
CA ARG A 383 57.79 -70.39 11.79
C ARG A 383 58.02 -68.99 12.32
N GLN A 384 56.96 -68.19 12.28
CA GLN A 384 56.89 -66.94 13.01
C GLN A 384 56.64 -67.22 14.49
N ALA A 385 57.47 -66.65 15.36
CA ALA A 385 57.18 -66.60 16.78
C ALA A 385 55.90 -65.78 17.03
N PRO A 386 55.03 -66.17 17.99
CA PRO A 386 54.00 -65.26 18.51
C PRO A 386 54.61 -63.91 18.90
N ALA A 387 53.87 -62.81 18.78
CA ALA A 387 54.39 -61.46 19.02
C ALA A 387 54.86 -61.28 20.48
N GLU A 388 54.16 -61.95 21.39
CA GLU A 388 54.36 -61.95 22.83
C GLU A 388 55.31 -63.05 23.34
N ALA A 389 55.89 -63.87 22.45
CA ALA A 389 56.85 -64.92 22.81
C ALA A 389 58.29 -64.42 22.76
N GLN A 390 59.01 -64.42 23.90
CA GLN A 390 60.39 -63.88 23.99
C GLN A 390 61.49 -64.94 24.09
N THR A 391 61.14 -66.22 24.09
CA THR A 391 62.07 -67.35 24.30
C THR A 391 61.41 -68.66 23.82
N LEU A 392 62.20 -69.66 23.41
CA LEU A 392 61.71 -70.86 22.69
C LEU A 392 62.34 -72.15 23.22
N ARG A 393 61.51 -73.17 23.51
CA ARG A 393 61.99 -74.57 23.61
C ARG A 393 61.62 -75.34 22.36
N LEU A 394 62.54 -76.20 21.93
CA LEU A 394 62.31 -77.19 20.88
C LEU A 394 62.23 -78.58 21.53
N SER A 395 61.40 -79.47 20.99
CA SER A 395 61.44 -80.89 21.32
C SER A 395 61.48 -81.73 20.05
N ILE A 396 62.50 -82.57 19.91
CA ILE A 396 62.79 -83.35 18.69
C ILE A 396 62.71 -84.85 18.97
N ARG A 397 62.16 -85.61 18.02
CA ARG A 397 62.02 -87.07 18.04
C ARG A 397 62.32 -87.62 16.64
N ASN A 398 63.11 -88.69 16.54
CA ASN A 398 63.33 -89.43 15.28
C ASN A 398 62.08 -90.27 14.93
N SER A 399 61.65 -90.32 13.67
CA SER A 399 60.48 -91.11 13.23
C SER A 399 60.80 -92.57 12.87
N MET A 400 62.07 -92.93 12.64
CA MET A 400 62.48 -94.25 12.18
C MET A 400 63.15 -95.08 13.28
N GLY A 401 62.65 -96.29 13.53
CA GLY A 401 63.15 -97.24 14.54
C GLY A 401 64.49 -97.92 14.19
N ARG A 402 65.54 -97.13 13.89
CA ARG A 402 66.93 -97.61 13.73
C ARG A 402 67.85 -96.79 14.63
N ASN A 403 68.79 -97.46 15.29
CA ASN A 403 69.65 -96.89 16.32
C ASN A 403 70.72 -95.93 15.75
N TYR A 404 70.29 -94.73 15.35
CA TYR A 404 71.16 -93.55 15.29
C TYR A 404 70.95 -92.73 16.56
N GLN A 405 72.04 -92.42 17.26
CA GLN A 405 72.00 -91.49 18.39
C GLN A 405 71.69 -90.09 17.85
N ILE A 406 70.87 -89.31 18.56
CA ILE A 406 70.51 -87.94 18.16
C ILE A 406 71.70 -86.95 18.38
N ALA A 407 72.89 -87.46 18.77
CA ALA A 407 74.12 -86.70 18.97
C ALA A 407 74.57 -85.90 17.73
N ASP A 408 74.24 -86.36 16.52
CA ASP A 408 74.59 -85.68 15.26
C ASP A 408 73.55 -84.65 14.78
N ALA A 409 72.39 -84.55 15.44
CA ALA A 409 71.27 -83.72 15.00
C ALA A 409 71.51 -82.23 15.30
N LYS A 410 72.30 -81.56 14.46
CA LYS A 410 72.65 -80.13 14.60
C LYS A 410 71.45 -79.23 14.36
N VAL A 411 70.77 -78.87 15.46
CA VAL A 411 69.66 -77.91 15.56
C VAL A 411 70.14 -76.51 15.18
N HIS A 412 70.03 -76.15 13.90
CA HIS A 412 70.33 -74.80 13.44
C HIS A 412 69.07 -73.95 13.47
N LEU A 413 68.77 -73.34 14.62
CA LEU A 413 67.83 -72.22 14.65
C LEU A 413 68.53 -71.00 14.03
N ARG A 414 68.04 -70.53 12.89
CA ARG A 414 68.51 -69.30 12.23
C ARG A 414 67.34 -68.35 12.04
N HIS A 415 67.58 -67.08 12.31
CA HIS A 415 66.60 -66.04 11.98
C HIS A 415 66.47 -65.93 10.46
N ASN A 416 65.26 -66.16 9.94
CA ASN A 416 65.01 -66.14 8.50
C ASN A 416 64.77 -64.72 8.01
N HIS A 417 65.89 -64.00 7.84
CA HIS A 417 65.95 -62.66 7.28
C HIS A 417 65.21 -62.50 5.96
N ALA A 418 65.20 -63.53 5.10
CA ALA A 418 64.50 -63.49 3.82
C ALA A 418 62.97 -63.55 3.99
N ALA A 419 62.47 -64.39 4.89
CA ALA A 419 61.04 -64.44 5.23
C ALA A 419 60.56 -63.15 5.92
N ASP A 420 61.35 -62.61 6.84
CA ASP A 420 61.11 -61.30 7.47
C ASP A 420 61.07 -60.17 6.42
N THR A 421 62.06 -60.11 5.51
CA THR A 421 62.11 -59.10 4.43
C THR A 421 60.93 -59.23 3.48
N ALA A 422 60.50 -60.46 3.16
CA ALA A 422 59.30 -60.70 2.36
C ALA A 422 58.02 -60.27 3.09
N ALA A 423 57.91 -60.50 4.40
CA ALA A 423 56.79 -60.06 5.22
C ALA A 423 56.70 -58.52 5.31
N VAL A 424 57.83 -57.83 5.51
CA VAL A 424 57.90 -56.35 5.45
C VAL A 424 57.52 -55.85 4.06
N SER A 425 58.03 -56.48 2.99
CA SER A 425 57.68 -56.14 1.61
C SER A 425 56.17 -56.28 1.33
N ALA A 426 55.53 -57.36 1.79
CA ALA A 426 54.09 -57.55 1.69
C ALA A 426 53.30 -56.50 2.51
N ALA A 427 53.77 -56.15 3.70
CA ALA A 427 53.16 -55.12 4.55
C ALA A 427 53.28 -53.69 3.95
N ILE A 428 54.27 -53.45 3.09
CA ILE A 428 54.43 -52.22 2.28
C ILE A 428 53.51 -52.25 1.05
N THR A 429 53.34 -53.39 0.38
CA THR A 429 52.39 -53.50 -0.75
C THR A 429 50.95 -53.29 -0.30
N ALA A 430 50.51 -53.98 0.76
CA ALA A 430 49.18 -53.80 1.34
C ALA A 430 48.93 -52.36 1.83
N GLU A 431 49.97 -51.66 2.29
CA GLU A 431 49.91 -50.23 2.65
C GLU A 431 49.64 -49.34 1.43
N ARG A 432 50.28 -49.62 0.29
CA ARG A 432 50.07 -48.87 -0.96
C ARG A 432 48.68 -49.11 -1.55
N GLU A 433 48.17 -50.34 -1.45
CA GLU A 433 46.83 -50.69 -1.89
C GLU A 433 45.75 -50.01 -1.01
N ALA A 434 45.91 -50.05 0.33
CA ALA A 434 45.01 -49.36 1.26
C ALA A 434 44.96 -47.85 1.01
N ARG A 435 46.11 -47.22 0.72
CA ARG A 435 46.20 -45.80 0.34
C ARG A 435 45.47 -45.50 -0.96
N THR A 436 45.73 -46.29 -1.99
CA THR A 436 45.06 -46.14 -3.29
C THR A 436 43.53 -46.22 -3.16
N ALA A 437 43.03 -47.09 -2.27
CA ALA A 437 41.61 -47.17 -1.94
C ALA A 437 41.10 -45.93 -1.16
N ALA A 438 41.84 -45.44 -0.18
CA ALA A 438 41.51 -44.23 0.58
C ALA A 438 41.47 -42.98 -0.32
N ASP A 439 42.51 -42.76 -1.13
CA ASP A 439 42.61 -41.67 -2.11
C ASP A 439 41.44 -41.70 -3.10
N THR A 440 41.04 -42.90 -3.54
CA THR A 440 39.88 -43.11 -4.44
C THR A 440 38.56 -42.76 -3.76
N ALA A 441 38.34 -43.20 -2.52
CA ALA A 441 37.15 -42.88 -1.74
C ALA A 441 37.05 -41.38 -1.45
N GLN A 442 38.17 -40.74 -1.08
CA GLN A 442 38.25 -39.31 -0.85
C GLN A 442 37.97 -38.52 -2.14
N THR A 443 38.51 -38.98 -3.28
CA THR A 443 38.25 -38.38 -4.60
C THR A 443 36.77 -38.48 -5.00
N ALA A 444 36.10 -39.60 -4.70
CA ALA A 444 34.66 -39.76 -4.92
C ALA A 444 33.83 -38.80 -4.07
N GLU A 445 34.16 -38.65 -2.78
CA GLU A 445 33.51 -37.70 -1.87
C GLU A 445 33.70 -36.23 -2.29
N ILE A 446 34.94 -35.85 -2.65
CA ILE A 446 35.25 -34.53 -3.22
C ILE A 446 34.47 -34.28 -4.52
N THR A 447 34.27 -35.32 -5.35
CA THR A 447 33.50 -35.21 -6.60
C THR A 447 32.00 -35.06 -6.33
N ALA A 448 31.45 -35.77 -5.34
CA ALA A 448 30.07 -35.59 -4.90
C ALA A 448 29.83 -34.17 -4.34
N ALA A 449 30.76 -33.66 -3.51
CA ALA A 449 30.70 -32.29 -2.99
C ALA A 449 30.78 -31.24 -4.12
N LYS A 450 31.68 -31.40 -5.10
CA LYS A 450 31.77 -30.54 -6.30
C LYS A 450 30.46 -30.55 -7.10
N SER A 451 29.85 -31.71 -7.29
CA SER A 451 28.55 -31.84 -7.96
C SER A 451 27.44 -31.07 -7.22
N GLN A 452 27.36 -31.23 -5.90
CA GLN A 452 26.38 -30.51 -5.08
C GLN A 452 26.60 -28.99 -5.07
N ILE A 453 27.85 -28.52 -5.12
CA ILE A 453 28.19 -27.11 -5.31
C ILE A 453 27.72 -26.59 -6.69
N GLY A 454 27.82 -27.40 -7.74
CA GLY A 454 27.27 -27.10 -9.07
C GLY A 454 25.74 -26.97 -9.06
N SER A 455 25.04 -27.89 -8.39
CA SER A 455 23.59 -27.82 -8.15
C SER A 455 23.21 -26.55 -7.36
N ASN A 456 23.92 -26.24 -6.28
CA ASN A 456 23.71 -25.04 -5.47
C ASN A 456 23.93 -23.75 -6.29
N LYS A 457 24.98 -23.68 -7.12
CA LYS A 457 25.19 -22.56 -8.04
C LYS A 457 24.01 -22.39 -9.01
N THR A 458 23.54 -23.48 -9.59
CA THR A 458 22.39 -23.46 -10.53
C THR A 458 21.12 -22.97 -9.84
N ALA A 459 20.88 -23.37 -8.58
CA ALA A 459 19.77 -22.87 -7.78
C ALA A 459 19.91 -21.36 -7.46
N ILE A 460 21.13 -20.89 -7.13
CA ILE A 460 21.41 -19.46 -6.89
C ILE A 460 21.14 -18.61 -8.14
N ASP A 461 21.64 -19.04 -9.30
CA ASP A 461 21.43 -18.32 -10.57
C ASP A 461 19.95 -18.33 -10.99
N GLY A 462 19.22 -19.43 -10.70
CA GLY A 462 17.76 -19.50 -10.83
C GLY A 462 17.03 -18.50 -9.92
N ILE A 463 17.34 -18.47 -8.62
CA ILE A 463 16.76 -17.50 -7.68
C ILE A 463 17.03 -16.07 -8.15
N ARG A 464 18.25 -15.76 -8.60
CA ARG A 464 18.66 -14.42 -9.06
C ARG A 464 17.92 -13.96 -10.31
N SER A 465 17.55 -14.89 -11.19
CA SER A 465 16.83 -14.58 -12.43
C SER A 465 15.32 -14.49 -12.23
N THR A 466 14.67 -15.41 -11.50
CA THR A 466 13.20 -15.45 -11.39
C THR A 466 12.60 -14.74 -10.18
N LYS A 467 13.32 -14.65 -9.04
CA LYS A 467 12.81 -14.03 -7.81
C LYS A 467 13.14 -12.55 -7.76
N ALA A 468 12.18 -11.73 -7.35
CA ALA A 468 12.33 -10.28 -7.35
C ALA A 468 13.21 -9.80 -6.19
N ASP A 469 14.17 -8.90 -6.45
CA ASP A 469 14.84 -8.15 -5.39
C ASP A 469 14.07 -6.88 -4.97
N LYS A 470 14.41 -6.30 -3.82
CA LYS A 470 13.72 -5.13 -3.24
C LYS A 470 13.74 -3.90 -4.17
N THR A 471 14.79 -3.75 -4.98
CA THR A 471 14.96 -2.66 -5.94
C THR A 471 14.14 -2.91 -7.20
N GLU A 472 14.12 -4.14 -7.71
CA GLU A 472 13.25 -4.56 -8.81
C GLU A 472 11.77 -4.39 -8.47
N VAL A 473 11.33 -4.87 -7.29
CA VAL A 473 9.94 -4.67 -6.80
C VAL A 473 9.61 -3.18 -6.73
N ALA A 474 10.51 -2.35 -6.21
CA ALA A 474 10.31 -0.90 -6.17
C ALA A 474 10.31 -0.25 -7.57
N ALA A 475 11.06 -0.78 -8.54
CA ALA A 475 11.06 -0.29 -9.93
C ALA A 475 9.75 -0.66 -10.66
N LEU A 476 9.30 -1.91 -10.52
CA LEU A 476 8.01 -2.39 -11.02
C LEU A 476 6.85 -1.59 -10.43
N ALA A 477 6.82 -1.42 -9.10
CA ALA A 477 5.84 -0.60 -8.41
C ALA A 477 5.78 0.84 -8.95
N ARG A 478 6.92 1.51 -9.11
CA ARG A 478 7.00 2.88 -9.66
C ARG A 478 6.54 2.96 -11.11
N THR A 479 6.90 1.98 -11.94
CA THR A 479 6.51 1.93 -13.36
C THR A 479 5.00 1.75 -13.52
N SER A 480 4.40 0.85 -12.74
CA SER A 480 2.95 0.65 -12.71
C SER A 480 2.22 1.88 -12.14
N LEU A 481 2.65 2.44 -11.00
CA LEU A 481 2.08 3.69 -10.45
C LEU A 481 2.12 4.84 -11.46
N ALA A 482 3.26 5.05 -12.13
CA ALA A 482 3.41 6.13 -13.11
C ALA A 482 2.58 5.93 -14.38
N SER A 483 2.16 4.70 -14.67
CA SER A 483 1.28 4.37 -15.79
C SER A 483 -0.19 4.59 -15.40
N GLU A 484 -0.59 4.10 -14.23
CA GLU A 484 -1.92 4.35 -13.64
C GLU A 484 -2.16 5.85 -13.41
N TRP A 485 -1.22 6.59 -12.80
CA TRP A 485 -1.36 8.03 -12.55
C TRP A 485 -1.55 8.85 -13.83
N ARG A 486 -0.92 8.46 -14.95
CA ARG A 486 -1.17 9.08 -16.26
C ARG A 486 -2.60 8.79 -16.72
N SER A 487 -3.01 7.52 -16.71
CA SER A 487 -4.38 7.10 -17.02
C SER A 487 -5.42 7.90 -16.23
N TYR A 488 -5.24 8.02 -14.90
CA TYR A 488 -6.11 8.84 -14.04
C TYR A 488 -6.11 10.33 -14.40
N THR A 489 -4.94 10.90 -14.67
CA THR A 489 -4.82 12.32 -15.02
C THR A 489 -5.52 12.61 -16.36
N ASP A 490 -5.33 11.75 -17.35
CA ASP A 490 -5.93 11.90 -18.68
C ASP A 490 -7.44 11.62 -18.67
N THR A 491 -7.91 10.62 -17.91
CA THR A 491 -9.35 10.38 -17.69
C THR A 491 -10.02 11.56 -16.97
N ALA A 492 -9.46 12.04 -15.86
CA ALA A 492 -10.01 13.17 -15.11
C ALA A 492 -10.02 14.45 -15.95
N LYS A 493 -8.95 14.71 -16.73
CA LYS A 493 -8.86 15.83 -17.67
C LYS A 493 -9.93 15.74 -18.77
N SER A 494 -10.14 14.55 -19.35
CA SER A 494 -11.18 14.31 -20.36
C SER A 494 -12.59 14.54 -19.79
N GLN A 495 -12.89 13.98 -18.62
CA GLN A 495 -14.18 14.16 -17.93
C GLN A 495 -14.43 15.61 -17.52
N ALA A 496 -13.39 16.34 -17.08
CA ALA A 496 -13.49 17.76 -16.73
C ALA A 496 -13.82 18.62 -17.96
N VAL A 497 -13.14 18.38 -19.09
CA VAL A 497 -13.42 19.06 -20.37
C VAL A 497 -14.84 18.77 -20.86
N GLN A 498 -15.29 17.51 -20.81
CA GLN A 498 -16.66 17.13 -21.17
C GLN A 498 -17.70 17.79 -20.26
N THR A 499 -17.47 17.82 -18.94
CA THR A 499 -18.39 18.43 -17.97
C THR A 499 -18.48 19.95 -18.16
N ALA A 500 -17.35 20.63 -18.42
CA ALA A 500 -17.32 22.05 -18.73
C ALA A 500 -18.01 22.38 -20.08
N ALA A 501 -17.83 21.53 -21.10
CA ALA A 501 -18.52 21.70 -22.38
C ALA A 501 -20.04 21.53 -22.26
N ALA A 502 -20.51 20.56 -21.48
CA ALA A 502 -21.93 20.34 -21.21
C ALA A 502 -22.56 21.49 -20.40
N ASP A 503 -21.88 21.99 -19.37
CA ASP A 503 -22.30 23.17 -18.61
C ASP A 503 -22.38 24.43 -19.49
N ALA A 504 -21.40 24.65 -20.37
CA ALA A 504 -21.40 25.74 -21.34
C ALA A 504 -22.58 25.63 -22.34
N GLN A 505 -22.85 24.43 -22.88
CA GLN A 505 -24.01 24.19 -23.75
C GLN A 505 -25.34 24.43 -23.02
N ASN A 506 -25.49 23.93 -21.79
CA ASN A 506 -26.69 24.13 -20.99
C ASN A 506 -26.93 25.61 -20.67
N LYS A 507 -25.87 26.36 -20.33
CA LYS A 507 -25.93 27.81 -20.09
C LYS A 507 -26.28 28.59 -21.36
N ALA A 508 -25.72 28.22 -22.52
CA ALA A 508 -26.07 28.82 -23.80
C ALA A 508 -27.54 28.58 -24.16
N ALA A 509 -28.04 27.34 -24.03
CA ALA A 509 -29.43 27.01 -24.28
C ALA A 509 -30.41 27.69 -23.30
N ALA A 510 -30.03 27.84 -22.03
CA ALA A 510 -30.80 28.59 -21.04
C ALA A 510 -30.86 30.10 -21.36
N ALA A 511 -29.71 30.69 -21.76
CA ALA A 511 -29.64 32.09 -22.17
C ALA A 511 -30.45 32.36 -23.45
N GLN A 512 -30.42 31.44 -24.44
CA GLN A 512 -31.25 31.52 -25.63
C GLN A 512 -32.75 31.52 -25.27
N ARG A 513 -33.22 30.54 -24.48
CA ARG A 513 -34.62 30.47 -24.03
C ARG A 513 -35.06 31.70 -23.25
N ALA A 514 -34.17 32.28 -22.44
CA ALA A 514 -34.44 33.52 -21.71
C ALA A 514 -34.57 34.72 -22.66
N ALA A 515 -33.74 34.79 -23.72
CA ALA A 515 -33.84 35.83 -24.75
C ALA A 515 -35.11 35.68 -25.60
N GLU A 516 -35.48 34.46 -25.97
CA GLU A 516 -36.74 34.14 -26.68
C GLU A 516 -37.96 34.58 -25.86
N GLN A 517 -38.04 34.18 -24.59
CA GLN A 517 -39.12 34.63 -23.69
C GLN A 517 -39.13 36.14 -23.46
N ALA A 518 -37.97 36.80 -23.40
CA ALA A 518 -37.89 38.25 -23.25
C ALA A 518 -38.38 38.99 -24.51
N ALA A 519 -38.01 38.50 -25.69
CA ALA A 519 -38.48 39.02 -26.97
C ALA A 519 -40.01 38.84 -27.13
N GLU A 520 -40.54 37.67 -26.76
CA GLU A 520 -41.97 37.38 -26.83
C GLU A 520 -42.77 38.25 -25.85
N ARG A 521 -42.34 38.38 -24.59
CA ARG A 521 -42.95 39.33 -23.63
C ARG A 521 -42.92 40.77 -24.13
N LEU A 522 -41.84 41.19 -24.80
CA LEU A 522 -41.72 42.53 -25.39
C LEU A 522 -42.69 42.70 -26.58
N ALA A 523 -42.88 41.66 -27.40
CA ALA A 523 -43.86 41.65 -28.47
C ALA A 523 -45.30 41.73 -27.94
N THR A 524 -45.67 40.93 -26.92
CA THR A 524 -46.96 41.02 -26.24
C THR A 524 -47.19 42.40 -25.62
N ALA A 525 -46.18 42.97 -24.94
CA ALA A 525 -46.27 44.30 -24.37
C ALA A 525 -46.49 45.39 -25.43
N LYS A 526 -45.80 45.32 -26.57
CA LYS A 526 -46.01 46.23 -27.71
C LYS A 526 -47.40 46.05 -28.34
N ALA A 527 -47.88 44.83 -28.50
CA ALA A 527 -49.22 44.55 -29.02
C ALA A 527 -50.31 45.12 -28.10
N ASN A 528 -50.21 44.86 -26.79
CA ASN A 528 -51.15 45.39 -25.79
C ASN A 528 -51.11 46.92 -25.72
N ALA A 529 -49.93 47.55 -25.82
CA ALA A 529 -49.79 49.00 -25.87
C ALA A 529 -50.41 49.60 -27.13
N ALA A 530 -50.22 48.96 -28.30
CA ALA A 530 -50.87 49.37 -29.55
C ALA A 530 -52.39 49.22 -29.49
N GLN A 531 -52.90 48.14 -28.88
CA GLN A 531 -54.33 47.92 -28.68
C GLN A 531 -54.94 48.96 -27.73
N ALA A 532 -54.25 49.29 -26.63
CA ALA A 532 -54.68 50.34 -25.70
C ALA A 532 -54.69 51.72 -26.37
N ALA A 533 -53.66 52.04 -27.16
CA ALA A 533 -53.60 53.28 -27.95
C ALA A 533 -54.73 53.36 -29.00
N ALA A 534 -55.03 52.25 -29.69
CA ALA A 534 -56.14 52.18 -30.64
C ALA A 534 -57.50 52.36 -29.95
N THR A 535 -57.69 51.76 -28.77
CA THR A 535 -58.90 51.94 -27.95
C THR A 535 -59.06 53.38 -27.47
N ALA A 536 -57.97 54.02 -27.04
CA ALA A 536 -57.97 55.43 -26.62
C ALA A 536 -58.22 56.39 -27.78
N ALA A 537 -57.66 56.10 -28.98
CA ALA A 537 -57.96 56.87 -30.18
C ALA A 537 -59.43 56.74 -30.58
N ALA A 538 -59.99 55.52 -30.55
CA ALA A 538 -61.38 55.26 -30.87
C ALA A 538 -62.36 55.92 -29.88
N SER A 539 -62.06 55.92 -28.58
CA SER A 539 -62.89 56.62 -27.58
C SER A 539 -62.79 58.14 -27.71
N GLY A 540 -61.60 58.68 -28.00
CA GLY A 540 -61.43 60.10 -28.34
C GLY A 540 -62.21 60.51 -29.60
N ASP A 541 -62.26 59.65 -30.62
CA ASP A 541 -63.05 59.89 -31.82
C ASP A 541 -64.56 59.80 -31.58
N ALA A 542 -65.01 58.86 -30.76
CA ALA A 542 -66.40 58.75 -30.32
C ALA A 542 -66.83 59.98 -29.52
N GLN A 543 -65.98 60.45 -28.59
CA GLN A 543 -66.23 61.66 -27.80
C GLN A 543 -66.29 62.90 -28.70
N ARG A 544 -65.32 63.10 -29.61
CA ARG A 544 -65.35 64.21 -30.57
C ARG A 544 -66.61 64.20 -31.46
N LYS A 545 -67.08 63.03 -31.87
CA LYS A 545 -68.34 62.89 -32.63
C LYS A 545 -69.58 63.20 -31.77
N ALA A 546 -69.59 62.79 -30.51
CA ALA A 546 -70.67 63.12 -29.57
C ALA A 546 -70.74 64.63 -29.26
N ASP A 547 -69.59 65.27 -29.03
CA ASP A 547 -69.52 66.71 -28.77
C ASP A 547 -69.87 67.53 -30.03
N ALA A 548 -69.46 67.10 -31.22
CA ALA A 548 -69.88 67.70 -32.49
C ALA A 548 -71.39 67.55 -32.72
N ALA A 549 -71.98 66.38 -32.44
CA ALA A 549 -73.43 66.17 -32.52
C ALA A 549 -74.19 67.03 -31.51
N LYS A 550 -73.66 67.20 -30.30
CA LYS A 550 -74.20 68.08 -29.26
C LYS A 550 -74.15 69.55 -29.69
N ALA A 551 -73.05 70.01 -30.29
CA ALA A 551 -72.92 71.36 -30.83
C ALA A 551 -73.89 71.60 -32.01
N ALA A 552 -74.06 70.62 -32.89
CA ALA A 552 -75.04 70.68 -33.98
C ALA A 552 -76.48 70.77 -33.45
N ALA A 553 -76.84 69.96 -32.43
CA ALA A 553 -78.16 70.01 -31.80
C ALA A 553 -78.44 71.35 -31.09
N VAL A 554 -77.44 71.94 -30.43
CA VAL A 554 -77.56 73.30 -29.85
C VAL A 554 -77.75 74.36 -30.95
N THR A 555 -77.07 74.20 -32.09
CA THR A 555 -77.19 75.12 -33.24
C THR A 555 -78.57 75.03 -33.90
N ASP A 556 -79.10 73.81 -34.10
CA ASP A 556 -80.46 73.57 -34.61
C ASP A 556 -81.54 74.10 -33.65
N ALA A 557 -81.39 73.88 -32.34
CA ALA A 557 -82.29 74.44 -31.33
C ALA A 557 -82.29 75.99 -31.35
N ALA A 558 -81.12 76.62 -31.46
CA ALA A 558 -81.01 78.08 -31.59
C ALA A 558 -81.61 78.61 -32.90
N ALA A 559 -81.44 77.89 -34.01
CA ALA A 559 -82.05 78.25 -35.30
C ALA A 559 -83.59 78.17 -35.25
N LYS A 560 -84.14 77.18 -34.54
CA LYS A 560 -85.60 77.01 -34.32
C LYS A 560 -86.18 78.07 -33.40
N ASP A 561 -85.52 78.37 -32.28
CA ASP A 561 -85.88 79.50 -31.40
C ASP A 561 -85.87 80.84 -32.17
N ALA A 562 -84.85 81.08 -32.99
CA ALA A 562 -84.76 82.25 -33.86
C ALA A 562 -85.84 82.28 -34.97
N ALA A 563 -86.37 81.13 -35.39
CA ALA A 563 -87.50 81.05 -36.32
C ALA A 563 -88.82 81.41 -35.62
N VAL A 564 -89.12 80.78 -34.48
CA VAL A 564 -90.33 81.05 -33.66
C VAL A 564 -90.40 82.52 -33.26
N LYS A 565 -89.26 83.13 -32.86
CA LYS A 565 -89.20 84.57 -32.56
C LYS A 565 -89.48 85.47 -33.77
N ARG A 566 -89.13 85.02 -34.99
CA ARG A 566 -89.40 85.75 -36.23
C ARG A 566 -90.86 85.63 -36.67
N GLU A 567 -91.47 84.45 -36.49
CA GLU A 567 -92.91 84.24 -36.70
C GLU A 567 -93.73 85.07 -35.72
N ALA A 568 -93.39 85.04 -34.42
CA ALA A 568 -94.06 85.86 -33.40
C ALA A 568 -93.94 87.37 -33.66
N ALA A 569 -92.78 87.84 -34.15
CA ALA A 569 -92.61 89.24 -34.56
C ALA A 569 -93.47 89.59 -35.81
N THR A 570 -93.63 88.65 -36.74
CA THR A 570 -94.44 88.83 -37.95
C THR A 570 -95.94 88.87 -37.63
N ASP A 571 -96.41 88.01 -36.74
CA ASP A 571 -97.78 88.02 -36.21
C ASP A 571 -98.08 89.31 -35.42
N ALA A 572 -97.15 89.77 -34.57
CA ALA A 572 -97.27 91.04 -33.86
C ALA A 572 -97.36 92.24 -34.82
N GLN A 573 -96.54 92.26 -35.88
CA GLN A 573 -96.59 93.29 -36.92
C GLN A 573 -97.93 93.28 -37.67
N ALA A 574 -98.39 92.10 -38.11
CA ALA A 574 -99.67 91.96 -38.80
C ALA A 574 -100.87 92.42 -37.95
N LYS A 575 -100.85 92.13 -36.64
CA LYS A 575 -101.85 92.60 -35.68
C LYS A 575 -101.80 94.12 -35.46
N ALA A 576 -100.60 94.72 -35.44
CA ALA A 576 -100.43 96.16 -35.36
C ALA A 576 -100.98 96.89 -36.61
N ASP A 577 -100.68 96.38 -37.81
CA ASP A 577 -101.18 96.97 -39.06
C ASP A 577 -102.69 96.75 -39.27
N ALA A 578 -103.25 95.63 -38.77
CA ALA A 578 -104.70 95.43 -38.72
C ALA A 578 -105.39 96.44 -37.77
N ALA A 579 -104.85 96.65 -36.56
CA ALA A 579 -105.37 97.64 -35.62
C ALA A 579 -105.29 99.08 -36.16
N LYS A 580 -104.18 99.43 -36.82
CA LYS A 580 -103.97 100.70 -37.53
C LYS A 580 -105.00 100.90 -38.65
N THR A 581 -105.28 99.86 -39.43
CA THR A 581 -106.29 99.89 -40.51
C THR A 581 -107.71 100.08 -39.95
N ALA A 582 -108.05 99.43 -38.84
CA ALA A 582 -109.32 99.63 -38.14
C ALA A 582 -109.46 101.07 -37.61
N ALA A 583 -108.41 101.63 -37.02
CA ALA A 583 -108.40 103.01 -36.52
C ALA A 583 -108.59 104.04 -37.65
N ILE A 584 -107.94 103.85 -38.81
CA ILE A 584 -108.13 104.70 -40.00
C ILE A 584 -109.57 104.60 -40.53
N THR A 585 -110.15 103.40 -40.52
CA THR A 585 -111.54 103.18 -40.95
C THR A 585 -112.54 103.91 -40.05
N GLU A 586 -112.37 103.84 -38.73
CA GLU A 586 -113.22 104.53 -37.77
C GLU A 586 -113.06 106.06 -37.82
N ALA A 587 -111.82 106.57 -38.01
CA ALA A 587 -111.57 107.99 -38.22
C ALA A 587 -112.32 108.52 -39.47
N ASN A 588 -112.30 107.78 -40.58
CA ASN A 588 -113.05 108.12 -41.79
C ASN A 588 -114.57 108.08 -41.58
N ARG A 589 -115.08 107.12 -40.78
CA ARG A 589 -116.50 107.06 -40.40
C ARG A 589 -116.93 108.28 -39.58
N LEU A 590 -116.13 108.68 -38.61
CA LEU A 590 -116.36 109.88 -37.78
C LEU A 590 -116.29 111.18 -38.59
N ASN A 591 -115.34 111.28 -39.52
CA ASN A 591 -115.22 112.43 -40.43
C ASN A 591 -116.46 112.55 -41.34
N THR A 592 -116.93 111.43 -41.90
CA THR A 592 -118.16 111.37 -42.72
C THR A 592 -119.40 111.80 -41.93
N ALA A 593 -119.55 111.29 -40.70
CA ALA A 593 -120.66 111.68 -39.81
C ALA A 593 -120.58 113.15 -39.37
N THR A 594 -119.39 113.74 -39.29
CA THR A 594 -119.19 115.16 -38.96
C THR A 594 -119.61 116.04 -40.13
N ASN A 595 -119.16 115.74 -41.35
CA ASN A 595 -119.53 116.49 -42.55
C ASN A 595 -121.05 116.48 -42.81
N ALA A 596 -121.73 115.35 -42.58
CA ALA A 596 -123.19 115.26 -42.68
C ALA A 596 -123.91 116.24 -41.72
N ARG A 597 -123.37 116.46 -40.52
CA ARG A 597 -123.92 117.44 -39.56
C ARG A 597 -123.63 118.87 -39.98
N VAL A 598 -122.44 119.16 -40.55
CA VAL A 598 -122.09 120.48 -41.09
C VAL A 598 -123.05 120.89 -42.20
N ASN A 599 -123.24 120.05 -43.22
CA ASN A 599 -124.14 120.35 -44.34
C ASN A 599 -125.61 120.58 -43.89
N THR A 600 -126.04 119.91 -42.82
CA THR A 600 -127.36 120.10 -42.21
C THR A 600 -127.50 121.47 -41.52
N LEU A 601 -126.43 121.95 -40.86
CA LEU A 601 -126.38 123.31 -40.33
C LEU A 601 -126.38 124.36 -41.46
N GLU A 602 -125.62 124.15 -42.54
CA GLU A 602 -125.57 125.09 -43.67
C GLU A 602 -126.95 125.27 -44.33
N GLN A 603 -127.70 124.19 -44.56
CA GLN A 603 -129.08 124.28 -45.05
C GLN A 603 -129.97 125.09 -44.08
N THR A 604 -129.85 124.87 -42.77
CA THR A 604 -130.63 125.59 -41.75
C THR A 604 -130.33 127.10 -41.76
N VAL A 605 -129.06 127.49 -41.87
CA VAL A 605 -128.62 128.90 -41.91
C VAL A 605 -129.01 129.58 -43.23
N SER A 606 -128.96 128.86 -44.35
CA SER A 606 -129.38 129.36 -45.66
C SER A 606 -130.88 129.68 -45.69
N THR A 607 -131.72 128.84 -45.08
CA THR A 607 -133.17 129.07 -45.03
C THR A 607 -133.56 130.31 -44.21
N GLN A 608 -132.85 130.63 -43.12
CA GLN A 608 -133.11 131.87 -42.35
C GLN A 608 -132.70 133.15 -43.10
N HIS A 609 -131.62 133.13 -43.87
CA HIS A 609 -131.18 134.31 -44.64
C HIS A 609 -132.19 134.69 -45.73
N GLY A 610 -132.74 133.73 -46.46
CA GLY A 610 -133.77 133.98 -47.48
C GLY A 610 -135.02 134.66 -46.92
N ALA A 611 -135.50 134.22 -45.75
CA ALA A 611 -136.66 134.81 -45.08
C ALA A 611 -136.43 136.24 -44.55
N THR A 612 -135.16 136.65 -44.40
CA THR A 612 -134.79 137.96 -43.84
C THR A 612 -134.52 139.00 -44.93
N ALA A 613 -133.88 138.61 -46.04
CA ALA A 613 -133.59 139.51 -47.16
C ALA A 613 -134.86 140.10 -47.80
N GLY A 614 -135.91 139.28 -47.96
CA GLY A 614 -137.18 139.69 -48.58
C GLY A 614 -137.97 140.77 -47.84
N LYS A 615 -137.62 141.12 -46.59
CA LYS A 615 -138.26 142.21 -45.83
C LYS A 615 -137.46 143.52 -45.83
N PHE A 616 -136.21 143.51 -46.30
CA PHE A 616 -135.40 144.72 -46.50
C PHE A 616 -135.37 145.18 -47.97
N GLY A 617 -135.74 144.31 -48.90
CA GLY A 617 -136.02 144.67 -50.29
C GLY A 617 -137.23 145.59 -50.41
N GLU A 618 -136.97 146.89 -50.48
CA GLU A 618 -137.90 147.91 -50.97
C GLU A 618 -139.12 148.24 -50.09
N LEU A 619 -138.91 148.13 -48.77
CA LEU A 619 -139.35 149.20 -47.83
C LEU A 619 -138.56 150.52 -48.08
N LYS A 620 -138.42 150.88 -49.36
CA LYS A 620 -137.57 151.95 -49.91
C LYS A 620 -138.32 152.73 -51.00
N CYS A 621 -139.64 152.65 -50.97
CA CYS A 621 -140.54 153.58 -51.62
C CYS A 621 -140.36 154.99 -51.01
N GLN A 622 -140.80 156.03 -51.73
CA GLN A 622 -141.11 157.35 -51.16
C GLN A 622 -139.99 158.10 -50.39
N THR A 623 -139.00 158.66 -51.09
CA THR A 623 -138.56 160.08 -50.90
C THR A 623 -137.53 160.52 -51.96
N GLY A 624 -137.68 161.74 -52.49
CA GLY A 624 -136.72 162.36 -53.42
C GLY A 624 -137.21 162.47 -54.87
N ARG A 625 -137.73 163.63 -55.27
CA ARG A 625 -138.02 163.99 -56.67
C ARG A 625 -137.15 165.17 -57.11
N GLY A 626 -136.66 165.11 -58.36
CA GLY A 626 -136.47 166.31 -59.18
C GLY A 626 -135.03 166.71 -59.52
N TYR A 627 -134.57 166.30 -60.70
CA TYR A 627 -133.79 167.17 -61.59
C TYR A 627 -134.07 166.79 -63.06
N GLN A 628 -134.03 167.77 -63.95
CA GLN A 628 -134.25 167.73 -65.41
C GLN A 628 -133.23 168.71 -66.04
N PRO A 629 -132.98 168.73 -67.38
CA PRO A 629 -133.73 168.11 -68.47
C PRO A 629 -132.87 167.17 -69.35
N ASP A 630 -133.39 166.92 -70.57
CA ASP A 630 -132.91 166.09 -71.69
C ASP A 630 -132.92 164.56 -71.48
#